data_AF-A0ABD6CE85-F1
#
_entry.id   AF-A0ABD6CE85-F1
#
_cell.length_a   1.000
_cell.length_b   1.000
_cell.length_c   1.000
_cell.angle_alpha   90.00
_cell.angle_beta   90.00
_cell.angle_gamma   90.00
#
_symmetry.space_group_name_H-M   'P 1'
#
loop_
_entity.id
_entity.type
_entity.pdbx_description
1 polymer ?
#
loop_
_entity_poly.entity_id
_entity_poly.type
_entity_poly.pdbx_seq_one_letter_code
_entity_poly.pdbx_strand_id
1 'polypeptide(L)'
;MSDPGPTPDAELEQLRTELQHAREDAGGDVSEVLDNLTEALGNLDASDDEPRQDHLESIRAELARLEDDTEGDTRKSLDRAREHVRAILEARLTEDESVSDRMDDQD
;
A
#
# COMPACT_ATOMS: atom_id res chain seq x y z
N MET A 1 23.11 14.96 -4.23
CA MET A 1 21.73 14.86 -4.74
C MET A 1 21.02 14.00 -3.73
N SER A 2 20.10 14.57 -2.95
CA SER A 2 19.24 13.75 -2.12
C SER A 2 18.31 13.02 -3.07
N ASP A 3 18.41 11.70 -3.12
CA ASP A 3 17.40 10.88 -3.78
C ASP A 3 16.07 11.26 -3.10
N PRO A 4 15.08 11.81 -3.81
CA PRO A 4 13.76 11.94 -3.22
C PRO A 4 13.37 10.52 -2.80
N GLY A 5 13.05 10.33 -1.53
CA GLY A 5 12.56 9.03 -1.05
C GLY A 5 11.41 8.54 -1.94
N PRO A 6 11.11 7.23 -1.92
CA PRO A 6 10.07 6.68 -2.78
C PRO A 6 8.76 7.44 -2.60
N THR A 7 8.14 7.84 -3.71
CA THR A 7 6.86 8.55 -3.70
C THR A 7 5.72 7.59 -3.42
N PRO A 8 4.60 8.06 -2.83
CA PRO A 8 3.42 7.22 -2.60
C PRO A 8 2.94 6.49 -3.86
N ASP A 9 2.99 7.15 -5.02
CA ASP A 9 2.61 6.56 -6.31
C ASP A 9 3.52 5.40 -6.72
N ALA A 10 4.85 5.55 -6.56
CA ALA A 10 5.79 4.49 -6.89
C ALA A 10 5.59 3.27 -5.96
N GLU A 11 5.33 3.52 -4.67
CA GLU A 11 5.02 2.45 -3.72
C GLU A 11 3.68 1.76 -4.02
N LEU A 12 2.68 2.50 -4.51
CA LEU A 12 1.40 1.94 -4.98
C LEU A 12 1.59 1.04 -6.21
N GLU A 13 2.42 1.44 -7.17
CA GLU A 13 2.76 0.61 -8.32
C GLU A 13 3.46 -0.69 -7.89
N GLN A 14 4.44 -0.58 -6.99
CA GLN A 14 5.17 -1.74 -6.46
C GLN A 14 4.26 -2.67 -5.65
N LEU A 15 3.36 -2.12 -4.85
CA LEU A 15 2.31 -2.87 -4.15
C LEU A 15 1.48 -3.69 -5.14
N ARG A 16 1.00 -3.09 -6.24
CA ARG A 16 0.24 -3.81 -7.26
C ARG A 16 1.05 -4.95 -7.89
N THR A 17 2.34 -4.74 -8.16
CA THR A 17 3.24 -5.79 -8.67
C THR A 17 3.38 -6.95 -7.68
N GLU A 18 3.61 -6.68 -6.40
CA GLU A 18 3.78 -7.74 -5.40
C GLU A 18 2.47 -8.51 -5.15
N LEU A 19 1.31 -7.85 -5.20
CA LEU A 19 0.00 -8.53 -5.16
C LEU A 19 -0.21 -9.45 -6.37
N GLN A 20 0.21 -9.01 -7.56
CA GLN A 20 0.13 -9.82 -8.76
C GLN A 20 1.02 -11.07 -8.66
N HIS A 21 2.27 -10.94 -8.19
CA HIS A 21 3.13 -12.10 -7.94
C HIS A 21 2.55 -13.03 -6.88
N ALA A 22 2.07 -12.49 -5.75
CA ALA A 22 1.43 -13.29 -4.71
C ALA A 22 0.26 -14.11 -5.28
N ARG A 23 -0.51 -13.51 -6.19
CA ARG A 23 -1.66 -14.14 -6.84
C ARG A 23 -1.27 -15.27 -7.79
N GLU A 24 -0.21 -15.09 -8.56
CA GLU A 24 0.30 -16.09 -9.49
C GLU A 24 0.78 -17.36 -8.78
N ASP A 25 1.32 -17.21 -7.56
CA ASP A 25 1.80 -18.31 -6.72
C ASP A 25 0.71 -18.87 -5.79
N ALA A 26 -0.36 -18.11 -5.53
CA ALA A 26 -1.41 -18.46 -4.57
C ALA A 26 -2.38 -19.54 -5.05
N GLY A 27 -2.93 -20.29 -4.10
CA GLY A 27 -4.10 -21.15 -4.32
C GLY A 27 -5.39 -20.35 -4.53
N GLY A 28 -6.44 -21.01 -5.06
CA GLY A 28 -7.67 -20.36 -5.53
C GLY A 28 -8.33 -19.39 -4.54
N ASP A 29 -8.49 -19.78 -3.28
CA ASP A 29 -9.12 -18.92 -2.26
C ASP A 29 -8.30 -17.65 -1.96
N VAL A 30 -6.98 -17.78 -1.90
CA VAL A 30 -6.05 -16.65 -1.66
C VAL A 30 -5.97 -15.73 -2.89
N SER A 31 -6.00 -16.32 -4.09
CA SER A 31 -6.01 -15.60 -5.36
C SER A 31 -7.22 -14.67 -5.48
N GLU A 32 -8.41 -15.12 -5.06
CA GLU A 32 -9.64 -14.31 -5.07
C GLU A 32 -9.54 -13.12 -4.11
N VAL A 33 -8.99 -13.30 -2.91
CA VAL A 33 -8.78 -12.19 -1.97
C VAL A 33 -7.78 -11.18 -2.54
N LEU A 34 -6.70 -11.65 -3.16
CA LEU A 34 -5.69 -10.79 -3.80
C LEU A 34 -6.24 -9.99 -4.99
N ASP A 35 -7.13 -10.58 -5.78
CA ASP A 35 -7.86 -9.87 -6.84
C ASP A 35 -8.72 -8.73 -6.25
N ASN A 36 -9.51 -9.03 -5.21
CA ASN A 36 -10.34 -8.02 -4.53
C ASN A 36 -9.50 -6.86 -3.94
N LEU A 37 -8.33 -7.16 -3.36
CA LEU A 37 -7.41 -6.15 -2.83
C LEU A 37 -6.82 -5.29 -3.95
N THR A 38 -6.48 -5.89 -5.07
CA THR A 38 -5.94 -5.18 -6.25
C THR A 38 -7.00 -4.25 -6.85
N GLU A 39 -8.25 -4.69 -6.95
CA GLU A 39 -9.38 -3.85 -7.40
C GLU A 39 -9.65 -2.70 -6.42
N ALA A 40 -9.61 -2.95 -5.11
CA ALA A 40 -9.76 -1.91 -4.10
C ALA A 40 -8.68 -0.82 -4.25
N LEU A 41 -7.43 -1.21 -4.50
CA LEU A 41 -6.32 -0.30 -4.80
C LEU A 41 -6.51 0.48 -6.12
N GLY A 42 -7.09 -0.16 -7.14
CA GLY A 42 -7.42 0.50 -8.41
C GLY A 42 -8.50 1.59 -8.25
N ASN A 43 -9.51 1.31 -7.42
CA ASN A 43 -10.59 2.26 -7.16
C ASN A 43 -10.14 3.48 -6.34
N LEU A 44 -9.13 3.32 -5.48
CA LEU A 44 -8.54 4.42 -4.71
C LEU A 44 -7.79 5.40 -5.61
N ASP A 45 -7.13 4.92 -6.65
CA ASP A 45 -6.39 5.72 -7.64
C ASP A 45 -7.35 6.47 -8.59
N ALA A 46 -8.50 5.87 -8.90
CA ALA A 46 -9.48 6.44 -9.82
C ALA A 46 -10.39 7.52 -9.20
N SER A 47 -10.44 7.65 -7.87
CA SER A 47 -11.45 8.48 -7.22
C SER A 47 -11.10 9.96 -7.10
N ASP A 48 -9.92 10.44 -7.55
CA ASP A 48 -9.36 11.79 -7.25
C ASP A 48 -9.23 12.12 -5.73
N ASP A 49 -9.86 11.31 -4.87
CA ASP A 49 -9.69 11.24 -3.43
C ASP A 49 -8.45 10.39 -3.12
N GLU A 50 -7.49 11.02 -2.46
CA GLU A 50 -6.31 10.35 -1.93
C GLU A 50 -6.74 9.13 -1.08
N PRO A 51 -6.14 7.93 -1.26
CA PRO A 51 -6.56 6.74 -0.54
C PRO A 51 -6.63 7.00 0.97
N ARG A 52 -7.83 6.97 1.55
CA ARG A 52 -7.99 7.28 2.98
C ARG A 52 -7.12 6.33 3.79
N GLN A 53 -6.41 6.88 4.78
CA GLN A 53 -5.53 6.11 5.68
C GLN A 53 -6.21 4.82 6.17
N ASP A 54 -7.48 4.90 6.56
CA ASP A 54 -8.30 3.76 6.99
C ASP A 54 -8.36 2.61 5.97
N HIS A 55 -8.41 2.92 4.66
CA HIS A 55 -8.43 1.90 3.61
C HIS A 55 -7.08 1.20 3.50
N LEU A 56 -5.98 1.95 3.54
CA LEU A 56 -4.63 1.40 3.49
C LEU A 56 -4.35 0.54 4.73
N GLU A 57 -4.82 0.96 5.92
CA GLU A 57 -4.75 0.15 7.13
C GLU A 57 -5.58 -1.14 7.03
N SER A 58 -6.77 -1.07 6.42
CA SER A 58 -7.59 -2.27 6.15
C SER A 58 -6.88 -3.24 5.20
N ILE A 59 -6.27 -2.74 4.13
CA ILE A 59 -5.49 -3.55 3.18
C ILE A 59 -4.31 -4.20 3.90
N ARG A 60 -3.57 -3.43 4.71
CA ARG A 60 -2.45 -3.95 5.52
C ARG A 60 -2.88 -5.07 6.46
N ALA A 61 -4.04 -4.94 7.10
CA ALA A 61 -4.58 -5.94 8.01
C ALA A 61 -4.96 -7.23 7.26
N GLU A 62 -5.55 -7.12 6.08
CA GLU A 62 -5.92 -8.28 5.27
C GLU A 62 -4.68 -9.01 4.74
N LEU A 63 -3.67 -8.26 4.26
CA LEU A 63 -2.38 -8.83 3.85
C LEU A 63 -1.70 -9.57 4.99
N ALA A 64 -1.77 -9.05 6.22
CA ALA A 64 -1.22 -9.72 7.39
C ALA A 64 -1.93 -11.04 7.71
N ARG A 65 -3.25 -11.12 7.49
CA ARG A 65 -4.00 -12.37 7.65
C ARG A 65 -3.63 -13.39 6.59
N LEU A 66 -3.58 -12.97 5.32
CA LEU A 66 -3.17 -13.83 4.22
C LEU A 66 -1.74 -14.35 4.42
N GLU A 67 -0.84 -13.52 4.94
CA GLU A 67 0.53 -13.94 5.23
C GLU A 67 0.58 -15.06 6.30
N ASP A 68 -0.26 -14.97 7.32
CA ASP A 68 -0.33 -15.99 8.38
C ASP A 68 -0.91 -17.31 7.86
N ASP A 69 -1.83 -17.23 6.90
CA ASP A 69 -2.50 -18.37 6.26
C ASP A 69 -1.73 -18.95 5.06
N THR A 70 -0.61 -18.34 4.66
CA THR A 70 0.18 -18.76 3.50
C THR A 70 1.65 -19.05 3.84
N GLU A 71 2.30 -19.81 2.97
CA GLU A 71 3.71 -20.17 3.12
C GLU A 71 4.46 -19.97 1.80
N GLY A 72 5.78 -20.18 1.82
CA GLY A 72 6.60 -20.17 0.60
C GLY A 72 6.73 -18.79 -0.04
N ASP A 73 6.63 -18.75 -1.36
CA ASP A 73 6.85 -17.53 -2.14
C ASP A 73 5.66 -16.57 -2.07
N THR A 74 4.42 -17.08 -2.00
CA THR A 74 3.22 -16.27 -1.71
C THR A 74 3.39 -15.44 -0.44
N ARG A 75 3.88 -16.07 0.63
CA ARG A 75 4.13 -15.39 1.91
C ARG A 75 5.14 -14.24 1.76
N LYS A 76 6.22 -14.45 1.00
CA LYS A 76 7.24 -13.42 0.79
C LYS A 76 6.70 -12.23 0.00
N SER A 77 5.88 -12.48 -1.02
CA SER A 77 5.25 -11.42 -1.81
C SER A 77 4.26 -10.63 -0.95
N LEU A 78 3.51 -11.30 -0.07
CA LEU A 78 2.61 -10.66 0.90
C LEU A 78 3.36 -9.80 1.93
N ASP A 79 4.49 -10.28 2.44
CA ASP A 79 5.35 -9.50 3.36
C ASP A 79 5.83 -8.21 2.69
N ARG A 80 6.34 -8.28 1.45
CA ARG A 80 6.74 -7.09 0.67
C ARG A 80 5.58 -6.15 0.39
N ALA A 81 4.41 -6.69 0.03
CA ALA A 81 3.21 -5.89 -0.15
C ALA A 81 2.86 -5.09 1.12
N ARG A 82 3.03 -5.69 2.32
CA ARG A 82 2.83 -4.97 3.59
C ARG A 82 3.86 -3.88 3.82
N GLU A 83 5.11 -4.10 3.42
CA GLU A 83 6.17 -3.07 3.49
C GLU A 83 5.82 -1.86 2.61
N HIS A 84 5.34 -2.08 1.39
CA HIS A 84 4.90 -0.99 0.50
C HIS A 84 3.71 -0.21 1.07
N VAL A 85 2.69 -0.91 1.62
CA VAL A 85 1.56 -0.23 2.28
C VAL A 85 2.04 0.63 3.45
N ARG A 86 3.02 0.13 4.22
CA ARG A 86 3.62 0.90 5.31
C ARG A 86 4.35 2.15 4.79
N ALA A 87 5.13 2.02 3.73
CA ALA A 87 5.85 3.14 3.14
C ALA A 87 4.88 4.23 2.64
N ILE A 88 3.76 3.84 2.01
CA ILE A 88 2.70 4.78 1.59
C ILE A 88 2.13 5.53 2.79
N LEU A 89 1.82 4.81 3.88
CA LEU A 89 1.29 5.41 5.12
C LEU A 89 2.29 6.38 5.76
N GLU A 90 3.57 6.00 5.83
CA GLU A 90 4.65 6.83 6.40
C GLU A 90 4.91 8.08 5.55
N ALA A 91 4.90 7.96 4.23
CA ALA A 91 5.04 9.10 3.32
C ALA A 91 3.92 10.13 3.52
N ARG A 92 2.67 9.67 3.63
CA ARG A 92 1.51 10.54 3.82
C ARG A 92 1.47 11.26 5.15
N LEU A 93 1.87 10.60 6.23
CA LEU A 93 2.05 11.24 7.53
C LEU A 93 3.06 12.40 7.46
N THR A 94 4.09 12.27 6.62
CA THR A 94 5.15 13.28 6.46
C THR A 94 4.69 14.45 5.56
N GLU A 95 3.83 14.19 4.58
CA GLU A 95 3.24 15.22 3.71
C GLU A 95 2.27 16.12 4.49
N ASP A 96 1.48 15.57 5.42
CA ASP A 96 0.52 16.32 6.25
C ASP A 96 1.21 17.30 7.24
N GLU A 97 2.36 16.89 7.82
CA GLU A 97 3.16 17.77 8.70
C GLU A 97 3.76 18.98 7.95
N SER A 98 4.08 18.81 6.65
CA SER A 98 4.74 19.85 5.85
C SER A 98 3.81 21.02 5.47
N VAL A 99 2.50 20.82 5.53
CA VAL A 99 1.49 21.86 5.23
C VAL A 99 1.25 22.78 6.45
N SER A 100 1.47 22.26 7.66
CA SER A 100 1.21 22.98 8.91
C SER A 100 2.30 24.02 9.26
N ASP A 101 3.54 23.84 8.80
CA ASP A 101 4.68 24.74 9.11
C ASP A 101 4.65 26.07 8.32
N ARG A 102 3.74 26.24 7.34
CA ARG A 102 3.70 27.43 6.46
C ARG A 102 2.71 28.52 6.88
N MET A 103 2.05 28.39 8.04
CA MET A 103 0.97 29.30 8.48
C MET A 103 1.33 30.26 9.63
N ASP A 104 2.59 30.34 10.05
CA ASP A 104 3.07 31.27 11.07
C ASP A 104 4.05 32.32 10.49
N ASP A 105 3.66 33.09 9.47
CA ASP A 105 4.45 34.28 9.07
C ASP A 105 3.60 35.33 8.31
N GLN A 106 2.50 35.76 8.93
CA GLN A 106 1.79 37.00 8.55
C GLN A 106 1.40 37.80 9.81
N ASP A 107 2.34 38.60 10.30
CA ASP A 107 2.07 39.76 11.18
C ASP A 107 2.65 41.03 10.54
#